data_AF-A0A3P8UU43-F1
#
_entry.id   AF-A0A3P8UU43-F1
#
_cell.length_a   1.000
_cell.length_b   1.000
_cell.length_c   1.000
_cell.angle_alpha   90.00
_cell.angle_beta   90.00
_cell.angle_gamma   90.00
#
_symmetry.space_group_name_H-M   'P 1'
#
loop_
_entity.id
_entity.type
_entity.pdbx_description
1 polymer ?
#
loop_
_entity_poly.entity_id
_entity_poly.type
_entity_poly.pdbx_seq_one_letter_code
_entity_poly.pdbx_strand_id
1 'polypeptide(L)'
;MSCLMVERCGAVTFEKSETQNATQVRMLADGRQSTCHPVVLLAERRGSFPLIDLRILKTSDQRGEVESSTRKKVKRLLSFQRYCHSSRLLRGDVPQTPGSLHLLDEDYLGQAVHMLSKVGTWNFDIFLFDRLTNGNSLVMLMCHLFNVYGLIHHFQLDMVKLHRFLGMLQEGYHSQNPYHNAVHAADVTQAMYCYLKEPRLAEQLSLLDVFLGLTAAAAHDVDHPGVNQPFLVKTRHHLASLYQNTSVLESHHWRSTVGMLRESGLLSHLPADLSRRRKDYLQDIEQQLGSLILATDISRQNEFLLTFREHLENQDLDLTLASHRHFMLQIALKCADVCNPCRDWELSKQWSERVCEEFYRQGDVEKKFELEISPLCNQQTDSVPAIQTGFISYIVEPLFEEWQRFTQPSLLSQTMTGHLKKNKARWSRLRYAQASVDVHSCSRDDEPEGGEGGGEEEEIEEENIP
;
A
#
# COMPACT_ATOMS: atom_id res chain seq x y z
N MET A 1 -7.57 -11.97 41.57
CA MET A 1 -6.43 -11.94 40.63
C MET A 1 -6.94 -12.53 39.33
N SER A 2 -7.42 -11.64 38.44
CA SER A 2 -8.15 -12.01 37.22
C SER A 2 -7.17 -12.06 36.04
N CYS A 3 -7.11 -13.19 35.38
CA CYS A 3 -6.39 -13.43 34.14
C CYS A 3 -7.26 -12.88 32.99
N LEU A 4 -6.84 -11.78 32.36
CA LEU A 4 -7.49 -11.27 31.15
C LEU A 4 -6.84 -11.97 29.94
N MET A 5 -7.62 -12.85 29.31
CA MET A 5 -7.31 -13.44 28.01
C MET A 5 -7.22 -12.34 26.96
N VAL A 6 -6.15 -12.38 26.16
CA VAL A 6 -5.98 -11.56 24.97
C VAL A 6 -6.48 -12.37 23.78
N GLU A 7 -7.60 -11.96 23.19
CA GLU A 7 -8.09 -12.47 21.92
C GLU A 7 -7.15 -12.03 20.79
N ARG A 8 -6.81 -12.97 19.90
CA ARG A 8 -5.96 -12.73 18.72
C ARG A 8 -6.83 -12.28 17.54
N CYS A 9 -6.48 -11.16 16.92
CA CYS A 9 -7.08 -10.72 15.66
C CYS A 9 -6.58 -11.59 14.50
N GLY A 10 -7.53 -12.11 13.71
CA GLY A 10 -7.32 -13.13 12.69
C GLY A 10 -6.72 -12.64 11.38
N ALA A 11 -6.20 -13.59 10.60
CA ALA A 11 -5.94 -13.44 9.18
C ALA A 11 -7.24 -13.67 8.40
N VAL A 12 -7.42 -12.96 7.29
CA VAL A 12 -8.55 -13.16 6.36
C VAL A 12 -8.13 -14.22 5.34
N THR A 13 -8.74 -15.40 5.39
CA THR A 13 -8.68 -16.41 4.33
C THR A 13 -10.03 -16.52 3.65
N PHE A 14 -10.03 -16.67 2.32
CA PHE A 14 -11.24 -16.79 1.52
C PHE A 14 -11.46 -18.26 1.13
N GLU A 15 -12.43 -18.92 1.75
CA GLU A 15 -12.91 -20.23 1.31
C GLU A 15 -14.33 -20.15 0.75
N LYS A 16 -14.59 -20.94 -0.29
CA LYS A 16 -15.87 -21.02 -1.00
C LYS A 16 -16.59 -22.29 -0.53
N SER A 17 -17.72 -22.16 0.17
CA SER A 17 -18.60 -23.30 0.48
C SER A 17 -19.61 -23.48 -0.64
N GLU A 18 -19.53 -24.60 -1.36
CA GLU A 18 -20.59 -25.09 -2.24
C GLU A 18 -21.66 -25.79 -1.41
N THR A 19 -22.48 -25.01 -0.69
CA THR A 19 -23.88 -25.32 -0.32
C THR A 19 -24.35 -24.34 0.75
N GLN A 20 -25.50 -23.70 0.47
CA GLN A 20 -26.30 -22.82 1.34
C GLN A 20 -25.86 -21.33 1.42
N ASN A 21 -26.83 -20.45 1.14
CA ASN A 21 -26.75 -18.99 1.17
C ASN A 21 -26.64 -18.43 2.61
N ALA A 22 -25.57 -18.76 3.33
CA ALA A 22 -25.19 -18.09 4.57
C ALA A 22 -23.68 -18.23 4.78
N THR A 23 -22.95 -17.11 4.73
CA THR A 23 -21.50 -17.08 4.94
C THR A 23 -21.20 -17.11 6.44
N GLN A 24 -20.69 -18.23 6.94
CA GLN A 24 -20.17 -18.36 8.32
C GLN A 24 -18.66 -18.15 8.33
N VAL A 25 -18.20 -17.16 9.10
CA VAL A 25 -16.79 -16.98 9.48
C VAL A 25 -16.50 -17.95 10.62
N ARG A 26 -15.62 -18.93 10.41
CA ARG A 26 -15.28 -19.92 11.45
C ARG A 26 -13.79 -19.85 11.78
N MET A 27 -13.49 -19.56 13.05
CA MET A 27 -12.14 -19.64 13.61
C MET A 27 -11.87 -21.10 14.01
N LEU A 28 -10.80 -21.69 13.46
CA LEU A 28 -10.27 -22.98 13.91
C LEU A 28 -8.96 -22.74 14.67
N ALA A 29 -8.90 -23.24 15.89
CA ALA A 29 -7.69 -23.35 16.69
C ALA A 29 -7.47 -24.84 16.99
N ASP A 30 -6.29 -25.38 16.69
CA ASP A 30 -5.60 -26.29 17.64
C ASP A 30 -4.23 -26.79 17.15
N GLY A 31 -3.42 -27.20 18.14
CA GLY A 31 -2.47 -28.32 17.97
C GLY A 31 -0.97 -27.99 18.00
N ARG A 32 -0.35 -28.01 19.18
CA ARG A 32 1.12 -28.07 19.34
C ARG A 32 1.67 -29.43 18.91
N GLN A 33 2.84 -29.46 18.26
CA GLN A 33 3.89 -30.44 18.55
C GLN A 33 5.28 -29.88 18.24
N SER A 34 6.23 -30.24 19.08
CA SER A 34 7.61 -29.73 19.17
C SER A 34 8.57 -30.85 18.83
N THR A 35 9.62 -30.57 18.05
CA THR A 35 10.90 -31.32 18.12
C THR A 35 12.07 -30.44 17.65
N CYS A 36 13.25 -30.71 18.21
CA CYS A 36 14.46 -29.91 18.21
C CYS A 36 15.56 -30.45 17.26
N HIS A 37 16.39 -29.53 16.72
CA HIS A 37 17.82 -29.65 16.33
C HIS A 37 18.26 -30.61 15.18
N PRO A 38 19.49 -30.46 14.57
CA PRO A 38 20.53 -29.41 14.69
C PRO A 38 21.09 -28.82 13.36
N VAL A 39 21.76 -27.68 13.57
CA VAL A 39 22.71 -26.86 12.79
C VAL A 39 23.59 -27.59 11.73
N VAL A 40 23.64 -27.02 10.52
CA VAL A 40 24.79 -27.13 9.60
C VAL A 40 25.14 -25.74 9.06
N LEU A 41 26.38 -25.30 9.32
CA LEU A 41 27.02 -24.09 8.80
C LEU A 41 27.52 -24.36 7.38
N LEU A 42 27.24 -23.51 6.40
CA LEU A 42 28.13 -23.30 5.23
C LEU A 42 27.89 -21.94 4.52
N ALA A 43 28.99 -21.16 4.54
CA ALA A 43 29.52 -20.19 3.56
C ALA A 43 28.63 -19.12 2.89
N GLU A 44 28.99 -17.87 3.21
CA GLU A 44 28.49 -16.59 2.69
C GLU A 44 28.80 -16.34 1.20
N ARG A 45 27.84 -15.74 0.47
CA ARG A 45 28.10 -14.86 -0.68
C ARG A 45 27.45 -13.51 -0.44
N ARG A 46 28.26 -12.46 -0.53
CA ARG A 46 27.91 -11.05 -0.26
C ARG A 46 26.98 -10.49 -1.33
N GLY A 47 25.77 -10.14 -0.93
CA GLY A 47 24.92 -9.14 -1.56
C GLY A 47 24.42 -8.21 -0.44
N SER A 48 24.71 -6.93 -0.55
CA SER A 48 24.40 -5.92 0.46
C SER A 48 22.91 -5.58 0.46
N PHE A 49 22.16 -6.17 1.40
CA PHE A 49 20.81 -5.78 1.78
C PHE A 49 20.87 -4.77 2.94
N PRO A 50 19.99 -3.76 3.04
CA PRO A 50 19.80 -3.06 4.29
C PRO A 50 19.23 -4.07 5.31
N LEU A 51 20.05 -4.37 6.31
CA LEU A 51 19.74 -5.32 7.37
C LEU A 51 18.63 -4.73 8.25
N ILE A 52 17.45 -5.35 8.27
CA ILE A 52 16.61 -5.31 9.46
C ILE A 52 17.46 -5.92 10.58
N ASP A 53 17.85 -5.12 11.57
CA ASP A 53 18.76 -5.57 12.63
C ASP A 53 18.06 -6.58 13.56
N LEU A 54 18.10 -7.85 13.18
CA LEU A 54 17.53 -8.99 13.93
C LEU A 54 18.39 -9.39 15.15
N ARG A 55 19.28 -8.52 15.65
CA ARG A 55 20.16 -8.80 16.80
C ARG A 55 19.49 -8.84 18.17
N ILE A 56 18.17 -8.98 18.25
CA ILE A 56 17.43 -9.17 19.52
C ILE A 56 16.92 -10.61 19.65
N LEU A 57 17.70 -11.58 19.15
CA LEU A 57 17.49 -13.00 19.40
C LEU A 57 18.82 -13.63 19.81
N LYS A 58 19.36 -13.20 20.97
CA LYS A 58 20.29 -13.94 21.86
C LYS A 58 20.90 -13.01 22.90
N THR A 59 20.17 -12.71 23.98
CA THR A 59 20.76 -12.32 25.27
C THR A 59 19.78 -12.65 26.39
N SER A 60 19.72 -13.92 26.76
CA SER A 60 19.24 -14.36 28.08
C SER A 60 20.30 -15.26 28.67
N ASP A 61 21.36 -14.66 29.19
CA ASP A 61 22.09 -15.10 30.38
C ASP A 61 23.40 -14.30 30.47
N GLN A 62 23.43 -13.37 31.41
CA GLN A 62 24.48 -13.26 32.43
C GLN A 62 24.21 -12.00 33.28
N ARG A 63 23.82 -12.25 34.53
CA ARG A 63 23.90 -11.32 35.65
C ARG A 63 25.37 -11.06 35.96
N GLY A 64 25.77 -9.80 36.15
CA GLY A 64 27.03 -9.49 36.83
C GLY A 64 27.60 -8.10 36.56
N GLU A 65 27.53 -7.27 37.60
CA GLU A 65 28.44 -6.18 37.96
C GLU A 65 28.36 -4.80 37.28
N VAL A 66 28.23 -3.82 38.18
CA VAL A 66 28.19 -2.38 37.97
C VAL A 66 29.61 -1.86 38.04
N GLU A 67 30.08 -1.18 37.00
CA GLU A 67 31.19 -0.23 37.14
C GLU A 67 30.91 1.09 36.41
N SER A 68 31.21 2.17 37.13
CA SER A 68 30.96 3.55 36.79
C SER A 68 32.05 4.07 35.85
N SER A 69 31.71 4.51 34.64
CA SER A 69 32.48 5.57 33.97
C SER A 69 31.71 6.26 32.82
N THR A 70 31.71 7.59 32.88
CA THR A 70 31.46 8.56 31.79
C THR A 70 30.10 8.58 31.07
N ARG A 71 29.29 9.54 31.53
CA ARG A 71 28.18 10.25 30.86
C ARG A 71 28.46 10.55 29.36
N LYS A 72 28.24 9.58 28.47
CA LYS A 72 28.09 9.85 27.03
C LYS A 72 26.61 10.16 26.76
N LYS A 73 26.34 11.39 26.32
CA LYS A 73 25.02 11.87 25.91
C LYS A 73 24.47 10.96 24.80
N VAL A 74 23.55 10.07 25.15
CA VAL A 74 22.66 9.39 24.20
C VAL A 74 21.67 10.45 23.71
N LYS A 75 22.08 11.24 22.72
CA LYS A 75 21.21 12.11 21.94
C LYS A 75 21.36 11.71 20.47
N ARG A 76 20.23 11.49 19.80
CA ARG A 76 20.02 11.23 18.35
C ARG A 76 19.92 9.76 17.92
N LEU A 77 18.76 9.18 18.20
CA LEU A 77 18.22 8.02 17.46
C LEU A 77 16.88 8.30 16.75
N LEU A 78 16.33 9.52 16.85
CA LEU A 78 14.98 9.87 16.35
C LEU A 78 14.91 11.15 15.51
N SER A 79 16.03 11.63 14.96
CA SER A 79 16.00 12.79 14.05
C SER A 79 15.99 12.31 12.60
N PHE A 80 14.93 12.65 11.86
CA PHE A 80 14.81 12.47 10.40
C PHE A 80 15.94 13.16 9.62
N GLN A 81 16.75 13.99 10.29
CA GLN A 81 17.99 14.59 9.79
C GLN A 81 19.00 13.64 9.14
N ARG A 82 18.90 12.32 9.31
CA ARG A 82 19.84 11.37 8.67
C ARG A 82 19.62 11.22 7.16
N TYR A 83 18.43 11.53 6.63
CA TYR A 83 18.11 11.34 5.21
C TYR A 83 18.17 12.62 4.36
N CYS A 84 18.20 13.81 4.98
CA CYS A 84 18.23 15.09 4.26
C CYS A 84 19.58 15.45 3.58
N HIS A 85 20.58 14.57 3.59
CA HIS A 85 21.88 14.85 2.95
C HIS A 85 21.97 14.42 1.48
N SER A 86 20.91 13.84 0.91
CA SER A 86 20.86 13.44 -0.51
C SER A 86 20.17 14.47 -1.42
N SER A 87 19.95 15.71 -0.96
CA SER A 87 19.44 16.78 -1.82
C SER A 87 20.51 17.22 -2.83
N ARG A 88 20.48 16.66 -4.04
CA ARG A 88 21.23 17.18 -5.20
C ARG A 88 20.76 18.57 -5.67
N LEU A 89 19.68 19.11 -5.11
CA LEU A 89 19.10 20.39 -5.55
C LEU A 89 19.67 21.62 -4.82
N LEU A 90 20.58 21.48 -3.85
CA LEU A 90 21.14 22.62 -3.08
C LEU A 90 22.67 22.73 -3.05
N ARG A 91 23.40 21.89 -3.81
CA ARG A 91 24.83 22.10 -4.09
C ARG A 91 25.03 22.37 -5.57
N GLY A 92 25.22 23.64 -5.91
CA GLY A 92 25.68 24.07 -7.23
C GLY A 92 27.16 23.73 -7.45
N ASP A 93 27.49 22.44 -7.52
CA ASP A 93 28.78 21.97 -8.03
C ASP A 93 28.52 21.24 -9.35
N VAL A 94 28.61 22.00 -10.45
CA VAL A 94 28.61 21.48 -11.83
C VAL A 94 30.02 20.95 -12.12
N PRO A 95 30.20 19.65 -12.45
CA PRO A 95 31.41 19.23 -13.14
C PRO A 95 31.38 19.84 -14.54
N GLN A 96 32.29 20.76 -14.82
CA GLN A 96 32.44 21.34 -16.16
C GLN A 96 32.95 20.26 -17.12
N THR A 97 32.03 19.57 -17.79
CA THR A 97 32.27 18.94 -19.09
C THR A 97 31.58 19.79 -20.16
N PRO A 98 32.32 20.39 -21.11
CA PRO A 98 31.72 21.23 -22.13
C PRO A 98 31.02 20.35 -23.16
N GLY A 99 29.68 20.40 -23.22
CA GLY A 99 28.98 20.11 -24.48
C GLY A 99 27.65 19.36 -24.51
N SER A 100 26.93 19.03 -23.42
CA SER A 100 25.71 18.18 -23.61
C SER A 100 24.55 18.20 -22.58
N LEU A 101 24.36 19.19 -21.70
CA LEU A 101 23.35 19.04 -20.62
C LEU A 101 22.29 20.13 -20.43
N HIS A 102 22.17 21.13 -21.31
CA HIS A 102 21.20 22.22 -21.11
C HIS A 102 19.98 22.23 -22.05
N LEU A 103 19.87 21.30 -23.00
CA LEU A 103 18.76 21.29 -23.96
C LEU A 103 17.64 20.29 -23.64
N LEU A 104 17.87 19.35 -22.70
CA LEU A 104 16.90 18.29 -22.38
C LEU A 104 16.04 18.61 -21.14
N ASP A 105 16.33 19.64 -20.35
CA ASP A 105 15.63 19.87 -19.07
C ASP A 105 14.29 20.64 -19.22
N GLU A 106 14.23 21.59 -20.16
CA GLU A 106 13.02 22.40 -20.42
C GLU A 106 11.88 21.55 -21.03
N ASP A 107 12.22 20.60 -21.92
CA ASP A 107 11.22 19.79 -22.64
C ASP A 107 10.51 18.80 -21.71
N TYR A 108 11.24 18.15 -20.79
CA TYR A 108 10.68 17.18 -19.85
C TYR A 108 9.83 17.88 -18.78
N LEU A 109 10.31 19.01 -18.26
CA LEU A 109 9.55 19.81 -17.32
C LEU A 109 8.30 20.41 -17.98
N GLY A 110 8.41 20.87 -19.24
CA GLY A 110 7.27 21.33 -20.04
C GLY A 110 6.21 20.25 -20.27
N GLN A 111 6.64 19.01 -20.57
CA GLN A 111 5.74 17.86 -20.67
C GLN A 111 5.07 17.52 -19.33
N ALA A 112 5.81 17.53 -18.22
CA ALA A 112 5.26 17.31 -16.89
C ALA A 112 4.21 18.38 -16.52
N VAL A 113 4.49 19.66 -16.82
CA VAL A 113 3.53 20.76 -16.64
C VAL A 113 2.30 20.57 -17.53
N HIS A 114 2.47 20.13 -18.78
CA HIS A 114 1.34 19.81 -19.65
C HIS A 114 0.50 18.66 -19.09
N MET A 115 1.11 17.61 -18.54
CA MET A 115 0.38 16.54 -17.86
C MET A 115 -0.43 17.07 -16.68
N LEU A 116 0.16 17.94 -15.85
CA LEU A 116 -0.54 18.56 -14.71
C LEU A 116 -1.78 19.36 -15.14
N SER A 117 -1.82 19.96 -16.34
CA SER A 117 -3.05 20.59 -16.86
C SER A 117 -4.23 19.62 -16.99
N LYS A 118 -3.95 18.31 -17.05
CA LYS A 118 -4.91 17.20 -17.12
C LYS A 118 -4.95 16.36 -15.84
N VAL A 119 -4.45 16.89 -14.72
CA VAL A 119 -4.38 16.18 -13.43
C VAL A 119 -5.74 15.68 -12.93
N GLY A 120 -6.85 16.29 -13.33
CA GLY A 120 -8.21 15.84 -12.98
C GLY A 120 -8.77 14.71 -13.86
N THR A 121 -7.98 14.16 -14.79
CA THR A 121 -8.41 13.06 -15.64
C THR A 121 -8.16 11.72 -14.95
N TRP A 122 -9.12 10.79 -15.02
CA TRP A 122 -8.98 9.47 -14.39
C TRP A 122 -7.87 8.60 -15.04
N ASN A 123 -7.52 8.89 -16.28
CA ASN A 123 -6.48 8.19 -17.03
C ASN A 123 -5.11 8.91 -16.94
N PHE A 124 -4.89 9.71 -15.89
CA PHE A 124 -3.59 10.33 -15.64
C PHE A 124 -2.52 9.25 -15.42
N ASP A 125 -1.48 9.24 -16.27
CA ASP A 125 -0.38 8.27 -16.17
C ASP A 125 0.65 8.73 -15.14
N ILE A 126 0.48 8.25 -13.91
CA ILE A 126 1.37 8.59 -12.80
C ILE A 126 2.80 8.07 -13.00
N PHE A 127 2.99 6.95 -13.71
CA PHE A 127 4.31 6.39 -13.97
C PHE A 127 5.08 7.23 -14.99
N LEU A 128 4.40 7.71 -16.05
CA LEU A 128 5.01 8.65 -16.99
C LEU A 128 5.34 9.97 -16.29
N PHE A 129 4.43 10.49 -15.47
CA PHE A 129 4.66 11.71 -14.72
C PHE A 129 5.87 11.60 -13.78
N ASP A 130 6.01 10.47 -13.09
CA ASP A 130 7.18 10.20 -12.24
C ASP A 130 8.50 10.14 -13.03
N ARG A 131 8.49 9.50 -14.21
CA ARG A 131 9.67 9.48 -15.10
C ARG A 131 10.04 10.88 -15.59
N LEU A 132 9.08 11.70 -16.00
CA LEU A 132 9.31 13.06 -16.48
C LEU A 132 9.80 14.00 -15.38
N THR A 133 9.49 13.70 -14.12
CA THR A 133 9.90 14.50 -12.96
C THR A 133 11.10 13.91 -12.21
N ASN A 134 11.76 12.89 -12.79
CA ASN A 134 12.91 12.20 -12.19
C ASN A 134 12.65 11.68 -10.77
N GLY A 135 11.49 11.06 -10.54
CA GLY A 135 11.12 10.52 -9.23
C GLY A 135 10.51 11.56 -8.27
N ASN A 136 10.15 12.74 -8.77
CA ASN A 136 9.63 13.86 -7.97
C ASN A 136 8.11 14.05 -8.13
N SER A 137 7.40 12.98 -8.50
CA SER A 137 5.97 13.02 -8.80
C SER A 137 5.13 13.53 -7.62
N LEU A 138 5.39 13.03 -6.41
CA LEU A 138 4.60 13.38 -5.22
C LEU A 138 4.72 14.87 -4.88
N VAL A 139 5.94 15.41 -4.83
CA VAL A 139 6.17 16.84 -4.53
C VAL A 139 5.55 17.73 -5.60
N MET A 140 5.81 17.44 -6.88
CA MET A 140 5.32 18.26 -7.99
C MET A 140 3.79 18.25 -8.07
N LEU A 141 3.18 17.08 -7.89
CA LEU A 141 1.72 16.92 -7.84
C LEU A 141 1.13 17.71 -6.66
N MET A 142 1.66 17.54 -5.45
CA MET A 142 1.16 18.21 -4.25
C MET A 142 1.27 19.73 -4.35
N CYS A 143 2.42 20.26 -4.80
CA CYS A 143 2.58 21.70 -5.04
C CYS A 143 1.54 22.22 -6.04
N HIS A 144 1.30 21.48 -7.14
CA HIS A 144 0.30 21.85 -8.13
C HIS A 144 -1.11 21.85 -7.54
N LEU A 145 -1.51 20.79 -6.83
CA LEU A 145 -2.86 20.67 -6.26
C LEU A 145 -3.13 21.69 -5.14
N PHE A 146 -2.12 21.98 -4.31
CA PHE A 146 -2.21 23.03 -3.29
C PHE A 146 -2.40 24.41 -3.91
N ASN A 147 -1.79 24.66 -5.06
CA ASN A 147 -2.00 25.88 -5.82
C ASN A 147 -3.38 25.91 -6.50
N VAL A 148 -3.82 24.81 -7.12
CA VAL A 148 -5.13 24.71 -7.81
C VAL A 148 -6.30 24.99 -6.87
N TYR A 149 -6.25 24.48 -5.64
CA TYR A 149 -7.28 24.77 -4.62
C TYR A 149 -7.05 26.09 -3.87
N GLY A 150 -5.97 26.83 -4.16
CA GLY A 150 -5.64 28.07 -3.46
C GLY A 150 -5.27 27.88 -1.98
N LEU A 151 -4.88 26.67 -1.56
CA LEU A 151 -4.57 26.35 -0.16
C LEU A 151 -3.37 27.14 0.35
N ILE A 152 -2.38 27.38 -0.51
CA ILE A 152 -1.19 28.17 -0.19
C ILE A 152 -1.59 29.58 0.27
N HIS A 153 -2.42 30.26 -0.53
CA HIS A 153 -2.89 31.61 -0.23
C HIS A 153 -3.85 31.62 0.96
N HIS A 154 -4.81 30.68 0.99
CA HIS A 154 -5.84 30.63 2.04
C HIS A 154 -5.23 30.41 3.44
N PHE A 155 -4.33 29.44 3.57
CA PHE A 155 -3.68 29.13 4.85
C PHE A 155 -2.37 29.91 5.06
N GLN A 156 -2.02 30.84 4.16
CA GLN A 156 -0.78 31.64 4.22
C GLN A 156 0.48 30.76 4.34
N LEU A 157 0.52 29.65 3.61
CA LEU A 157 1.61 28.68 3.71
C LEU A 157 2.91 29.27 3.15
N ASP A 158 3.98 29.19 3.95
CA ASP A 158 5.33 29.50 3.49
C ASP A 158 5.77 28.42 2.48
N MET A 159 6.05 28.84 1.25
CA MET A 159 6.43 27.92 0.16
C MET A 159 7.71 27.14 0.44
N VAL A 160 8.68 27.73 1.16
CA VAL A 160 9.92 27.03 1.53
C VAL A 160 9.62 25.94 2.55
N LYS A 161 8.76 26.22 3.53
CA LYS A 161 8.31 25.21 4.51
C LYS A 161 7.43 24.13 3.86
N LEU A 162 6.60 24.49 2.88
CA LEU A 162 5.79 23.54 2.12
C LEU A 162 6.69 22.58 1.33
N HIS A 163 7.64 23.11 0.55
CA HIS A 163 8.61 22.27 -0.17
C HIS A 163 9.44 21.40 0.78
N ARG A 164 9.82 21.91 1.96
CA ARG A 164 10.50 21.11 2.97
C ARG A 164 9.62 19.96 3.47
N PHE A 165 8.36 20.23 3.81
CA PHE A 165 7.41 19.20 4.25
C PHE A 165 7.21 18.12 3.17
N LEU A 166 6.91 18.52 1.94
CA LEU A 166 6.69 17.60 0.83
C LEU A 166 7.96 16.82 0.47
N GLY A 167 9.13 17.45 0.53
CA GLY A 167 10.42 16.77 0.34
C GLY A 167 10.69 15.72 1.42
N MET A 168 10.43 16.02 2.70
CA MET A 168 10.53 15.01 3.76
C MET A 168 9.54 13.85 3.54
N LEU A 169 8.33 14.15 3.05
CA LEU A 169 7.32 13.15 2.80
C LEU A 169 7.74 12.18 1.69
N GLN A 170 8.15 12.70 0.53
CA GLN A 170 8.60 11.88 -0.60
C GLN A 170 9.83 11.04 -0.26
N GLU A 171 10.84 11.62 0.39
CA GLU A 171 12.04 10.91 0.82
C GLU A 171 11.78 9.96 2.01
N GLY A 172 10.65 10.13 2.70
CA GLY A 172 10.19 9.22 3.74
C GLY A 172 9.62 7.91 3.17
N TYR A 173 9.34 7.83 1.87
CA TYR A 173 8.97 6.59 1.21
C TYR A 173 10.20 5.80 0.77
N HIS A 174 10.10 4.48 0.88
CA HIS A 174 11.13 3.54 0.46
C HIS A 174 11.05 3.24 -1.04
N SER A 175 11.89 3.89 -1.84
CA SER A 175 11.90 3.73 -3.31
C SER A 175 12.22 2.30 -3.78
N GLN A 176 12.77 1.45 -2.91
CA GLN A 176 13.03 0.04 -3.18
C GLN A 176 11.80 -0.87 -3.09
N ASN A 177 10.73 -0.42 -2.43
CA ASN A 177 9.46 -1.14 -2.38
C ASN A 177 8.81 -1.12 -3.77
N PRO A 178 8.44 -2.27 -4.35
CA PRO A 178 7.81 -2.30 -5.68
C PRO A 178 6.51 -1.49 -5.77
N TYR A 179 5.69 -1.53 -4.70
CA TYR A 179 4.36 -0.93 -4.62
C TYR A 179 4.30 0.22 -3.61
N HIS A 180 4.56 -0.03 -2.33
CA HIS A 180 4.39 0.98 -1.26
C HIS A 180 5.56 1.98 -1.23
N ASN A 181 5.58 2.88 -2.22
CA ASN A 181 6.58 3.92 -2.46
C ASN A 181 5.90 5.28 -2.81
N ALA A 182 6.70 6.32 -3.05
CA ALA A 182 6.17 7.67 -3.31
C ALA A 182 5.28 7.77 -4.56
N VAL A 183 5.44 6.88 -5.54
CA VAL A 183 4.61 6.88 -6.76
C VAL A 183 3.20 6.38 -6.44
N HIS A 184 3.05 5.37 -5.57
CA HIS A 184 1.75 4.94 -5.05
C HIS A 184 1.08 6.08 -4.29
N ALA A 185 1.81 6.75 -3.40
CA ALA A 185 1.28 7.92 -2.69
C ALA A 185 0.82 9.03 -3.64
N ALA A 186 1.55 9.26 -4.74
CA ALA A 186 1.17 10.23 -5.75
C ALA A 186 -0.08 9.79 -6.55
N ASP A 187 -0.22 8.49 -6.86
CA ASP A 187 -1.42 7.92 -7.50
C ASP A 187 -2.66 8.09 -6.61
N VAL A 188 -2.54 7.73 -5.33
CA VAL A 188 -3.61 7.87 -4.33
C VAL A 188 -3.98 9.34 -4.15
N THR A 189 -3.01 10.25 -4.13
CA THR A 189 -3.26 11.69 -4.08
C THR A 189 -4.00 12.19 -5.32
N GLN A 190 -3.64 11.70 -6.52
CA GLN A 190 -4.32 12.07 -7.75
C GLN A 190 -5.75 11.50 -7.83
N ALA A 191 -5.96 10.27 -7.36
CA ALA A 191 -7.30 9.68 -7.25
C ALA A 191 -8.17 10.46 -6.24
N MET A 192 -7.60 10.79 -5.07
CA MET A 192 -8.27 11.62 -4.06
C MET A 192 -8.65 12.97 -4.64
N TYR A 193 -7.78 13.62 -5.42
CA TYR A 193 -8.11 14.85 -6.13
C TYR A 193 -9.35 14.69 -7.04
N CYS A 194 -9.44 13.62 -7.81
CA CYS A 194 -10.61 13.33 -8.64
C CYS A 194 -11.89 13.19 -7.79
N TYR A 195 -11.82 12.53 -6.64
CA TYR A 195 -12.98 12.35 -5.75
C TYR A 195 -13.41 13.64 -5.05
N LEU A 196 -12.46 14.50 -4.66
CA LEU A 196 -12.76 15.82 -4.11
C LEU A 196 -13.45 16.74 -5.13
N LYS A 197 -13.43 16.40 -6.43
CA LYS A 197 -14.16 17.12 -7.49
C LYS A 197 -15.53 16.52 -7.81
N GLU A 198 -15.91 15.39 -7.21
CA GLU A 198 -17.27 14.87 -7.35
C GLU A 198 -18.28 15.91 -6.84
N PRO A 199 -19.33 16.27 -7.61
CA PRO A 199 -20.19 17.42 -7.30
C PRO A 199 -20.73 17.43 -5.86
N ARG A 200 -21.23 16.28 -5.40
CA ARG A 200 -21.79 16.14 -4.04
C ARG A 200 -20.78 16.49 -2.94
N LEU A 201 -19.50 16.20 -3.15
CA LEU A 201 -18.44 16.53 -2.20
C LEU A 201 -17.94 17.97 -2.42
N ALA A 202 -17.62 18.32 -3.66
CA ALA A 202 -17.04 19.62 -4.01
C ALA A 202 -17.88 20.81 -3.53
N GLU A 203 -19.21 20.67 -3.51
CA GLU A 203 -20.13 21.71 -3.04
C GLU A 203 -20.13 21.92 -1.52
N GLN A 204 -19.67 20.94 -0.74
CA GLN A 204 -19.80 20.93 0.73
C GLN A 204 -18.45 20.98 1.46
N LEU A 205 -17.37 20.59 0.79
CA LEU A 205 -16.04 20.55 1.39
C LEU A 205 -15.49 21.95 1.67
N SER A 206 -14.98 22.15 2.89
CA SER A 206 -14.17 23.30 3.22
C SER A 206 -12.74 23.15 2.69
N LEU A 207 -11.98 24.27 2.63
CA LEU A 207 -10.57 24.21 2.25
C LEU A 207 -9.71 23.43 3.26
N LEU A 208 -10.17 23.32 4.52
CA LEU A 208 -9.52 22.45 5.52
C LEU A 208 -9.74 20.99 5.19
N ASP A 209 -10.96 20.61 4.80
CA ASP A 209 -11.31 19.25 4.38
C ASP A 209 -10.43 18.82 3.18
N VAL A 210 -10.26 19.71 2.20
CA VAL A 210 -9.38 19.47 1.04
C VAL A 210 -7.91 19.35 1.45
N PHE A 211 -7.42 20.24 2.32
CA PHE A 211 -6.04 20.18 2.84
C PHE A 211 -5.78 18.84 3.55
N LEU A 212 -6.70 18.40 4.41
CA LEU A 212 -6.61 17.15 5.15
C LEU A 212 -6.65 15.95 4.20
N GLY A 213 -7.60 15.92 3.26
CA GLY A 213 -7.74 14.83 2.29
C GLY A 213 -6.50 14.64 1.42
N LEU A 214 -5.96 15.72 0.85
CA LEU A 214 -4.74 15.65 0.02
C LEU A 214 -3.50 15.28 0.85
N THR A 215 -3.36 15.85 2.05
CA THR A 215 -2.21 15.56 2.91
C THR A 215 -2.24 14.12 3.43
N ALA A 216 -3.41 13.61 3.81
CA ALA A 216 -3.58 12.23 4.22
C ALA A 216 -3.28 11.27 3.07
N ALA A 217 -3.80 11.54 1.86
CA ALA A 217 -3.52 10.73 0.67
C ALA A 217 -2.02 10.65 0.36
N ALA A 218 -1.31 11.78 0.41
CA ALA A 218 0.12 11.83 0.17
C ALA A 218 0.96 11.08 1.22
N ALA A 219 0.43 10.91 2.43
CA ALA A 219 1.18 10.44 3.59
C ALA A 219 0.73 9.09 4.16
N HIS A 220 -0.34 8.50 3.63
CA HIS A 220 -1.00 7.33 4.23
C HIS A 220 -0.09 6.11 4.38
N ASP A 221 0.96 5.99 3.57
CA ASP A 221 1.91 4.86 3.56
C ASP A 221 3.36 5.30 3.82
N VAL A 222 3.60 6.50 4.35
CA VAL A 222 4.98 6.99 4.49
C VAL A 222 5.78 6.14 5.46
N ASP A 223 7.03 5.80 5.10
CA ASP A 223 7.91 4.87 5.83
C ASP A 223 7.37 3.42 5.90
N HIS A 224 6.58 2.99 4.90
CA HIS A 224 6.14 1.59 4.78
C HIS A 224 7.33 0.62 4.60
N PRO A 225 7.44 -0.45 5.42
CA PRO A 225 8.61 -1.33 5.43
C PRO A 225 8.62 -2.37 4.30
N GLY A 226 7.57 -2.42 3.48
CA GLY A 226 7.43 -3.40 2.41
C GLY A 226 6.91 -4.76 2.88
N VAL A 227 6.35 -4.82 4.10
CA VAL A 227 5.81 -6.03 4.73
C VAL A 227 4.53 -5.69 5.50
N ASN A 228 3.62 -6.66 5.61
CA ASN A 228 2.32 -6.47 6.23
C ASN A 228 2.35 -6.53 7.78
N GLN A 229 1.26 -6.11 8.41
CA GLN A 229 1.12 -6.15 9.87
C GLN A 229 1.34 -7.56 10.48
N PRO A 230 0.74 -8.65 9.96
CA PRO A 230 1.01 -10.00 10.48
C PRO A 230 2.51 -10.36 10.50
N PHE A 231 3.28 -9.94 9.50
CA PHE A 231 4.73 -10.12 9.47
C PHE A 231 5.41 -9.37 10.62
N LEU A 232 5.07 -8.10 10.85
CA LEU A 232 5.64 -7.31 11.95
C LEU A 232 5.33 -7.91 13.32
N VAL A 233 4.11 -8.43 13.51
CA VAL A 233 3.70 -9.08 14.75
C VAL A 233 4.45 -10.39 14.98
N LYS A 234 4.51 -11.28 13.98
CA LYS A 234 5.17 -12.58 14.13
C LYS A 234 6.68 -12.47 14.31
N THR A 235 7.31 -11.45 13.73
CA THR A 235 8.75 -11.15 13.90
C THR A 235 9.07 -10.31 15.13
N ARG A 236 8.05 -9.92 15.94
CA ARG A 236 8.19 -9.05 17.12
C ARG A 236 8.90 -7.73 16.79
N HIS A 237 8.58 -7.16 15.64
CA HIS A 237 9.10 -5.86 15.25
C HIS A 237 8.72 -4.78 16.28
N HIS A 238 9.60 -3.82 16.52
CA HIS A 238 9.39 -2.80 17.56
C HIS A 238 8.12 -1.97 17.34
N LEU A 239 7.70 -1.75 16.08
CA LEU A 239 6.44 -1.07 15.75
C LEU A 239 5.21 -1.86 16.24
N ALA A 240 5.22 -3.19 16.13
CA ALA A 240 4.12 -4.02 16.62
C ALA A 240 3.96 -3.88 18.15
N SER A 241 5.08 -3.79 18.89
CA SER A 241 5.06 -3.49 20.32
C SER A 241 4.61 -2.06 20.62
N LEU A 242 5.08 -1.08 19.85
CA LEU A 242 4.75 0.34 20.04
C LEU A 242 3.26 0.62 19.88
N TYR A 243 2.63 -0.02 18.89
CA TYR A 243 1.21 0.16 18.55
C TYR A 243 0.33 -1.01 19.01
N GLN A 244 0.85 -1.88 19.88
CA GLN A 244 0.10 -2.95 20.54
C GLN A 244 -0.67 -3.86 19.56
N ASN A 245 -0.06 -4.17 18.42
CA ASN A 245 -0.60 -5.01 17.34
C ASN A 245 -1.91 -4.48 16.70
N THR A 246 -2.29 -3.22 16.88
CA THR A 246 -3.51 -2.63 16.31
C THR A 246 -3.14 -1.56 15.28
N SER A 247 -3.58 -1.75 14.04
CA SER A 247 -3.31 -0.84 12.90
C SER A 247 -1.86 -0.34 12.91
N VAL A 248 -0.91 -1.29 12.98
CA VAL A 248 0.50 -1.04 13.29
C VAL A 248 1.15 -0.16 12.23
N LEU A 249 0.83 -0.43 10.96
CA LEU A 249 1.36 0.29 9.82
C LEU A 249 0.73 1.69 9.73
N GLU A 250 -0.60 1.76 9.77
CA GLU A 250 -1.33 3.02 9.64
C GLU A 250 -1.05 3.97 10.81
N SER A 251 -0.89 3.42 12.02
CA SER A 251 -0.41 4.19 13.18
C SER A 251 0.99 4.73 12.93
N HIS A 252 1.90 3.92 12.37
CA HIS A 252 3.24 4.36 12.02
C HIS A 252 3.23 5.50 11.00
N HIS A 253 2.51 5.34 9.89
CA HIS A 253 2.36 6.36 8.84
C HIS A 253 1.80 7.66 9.41
N TRP A 254 0.77 7.57 10.26
CA TRP A 254 0.21 8.72 10.96
C TRP A 254 1.24 9.43 11.85
N ARG A 255 1.93 8.69 12.74
CA ARG A 255 2.91 9.29 13.66
C ARG A 255 4.09 9.92 12.92
N SER A 256 4.55 9.29 11.84
CA SER A 256 5.58 9.82 10.94
C SER A 256 5.13 11.11 10.27
N THR A 257 3.90 11.14 9.74
CA THR A 257 3.28 12.34 9.15
C THR A 257 3.25 13.50 10.13
N VAL A 258 2.78 13.27 11.36
CA VAL A 258 2.77 14.29 12.43
C VAL A 258 4.19 14.77 12.76
N GLY A 259 5.16 13.85 12.78
CA GLY A 259 6.57 14.19 12.98
C GLY A 259 7.09 15.17 11.93
N MET A 260 6.88 14.87 10.65
CA MET A 260 7.30 15.71 9.52
C MET A 260 6.56 17.05 9.46
N LEU A 261 5.26 17.07 9.79
CA LEU A 261 4.48 18.30 9.85
C LEU A 261 5.01 19.26 10.93
N ARG A 262 5.38 18.72 12.10
CA ARG A 262 5.98 19.49 13.19
C ARG A 262 7.41 19.93 12.86
N GLU A 263 8.23 19.06 12.28
CA GLU A 263 9.63 19.36 11.93
C GLU A 263 9.76 20.39 10.80
N SER A 264 8.87 20.36 9.81
CA SER A 264 8.82 21.38 8.74
C SER A 264 8.41 22.75 9.27
N GLY A 265 7.61 22.78 10.34
CA GLY A 265 6.97 23.99 10.84
C GLY A 265 5.98 24.58 9.85
N LEU A 266 5.44 23.79 8.90
CA LEU A 266 4.53 24.27 7.84
C LEU A 266 3.35 25.07 8.39
N LEU A 267 2.77 24.63 9.50
CA LEU A 267 1.59 25.25 10.13
C LEU A 267 1.94 26.11 11.36
N SER A 268 3.22 26.47 11.53
CA SER A 268 3.71 27.18 12.72
C SER A 268 3.16 28.61 12.87
N HIS A 269 2.71 29.23 11.78
CA HIS A 269 2.24 30.62 11.72
C HIS A 269 0.73 30.79 11.91
N LEU A 270 -0.08 29.72 11.86
CA LEU A 270 -1.54 29.84 11.96
C LEU A 270 -1.97 30.54 13.30
N PRO A 271 -2.87 31.55 13.25
CA PRO A 271 -2.99 32.58 14.28
C PRO A 271 -3.62 32.13 15.61
N ALA A 272 -2.79 32.12 16.65
CA ALA A 272 -2.78 32.97 17.86
C ALA A 272 -4.02 33.53 18.58
N ASP A 273 -5.29 33.16 18.34
CA ASP A 273 -6.32 33.66 19.31
C ASP A 273 -6.28 32.87 20.63
N LEU A 274 -5.38 33.37 21.49
CA LEU A 274 -5.13 33.14 22.92
C LEU A 274 -5.06 31.67 23.39
N SER A 275 -3.84 31.20 23.67
CA SER A 275 -3.44 30.07 24.53
C SER A 275 -4.50 28.99 24.86
N ARG A 276 -4.16 27.73 24.52
CA ARG A 276 -4.98 26.48 24.49
C ARG A 276 -5.53 26.19 23.08
N ARG A 277 -6.25 27.13 22.45
CA ARG A 277 -6.86 26.94 21.11
C ARG A 277 -5.89 26.57 19.98
N ARG A 278 -4.67 27.12 19.92
CA ARG A 278 -3.68 26.73 18.88
C ARG A 278 -3.27 25.27 19.03
N LYS A 279 -3.01 24.84 20.27
CA LYS A 279 -2.62 23.45 20.53
C LYS A 279 -3.78 22.55 20.18
N ASP A 280 -4.99 22.94 20.54
CA ASP A 280 -6.21 22.19 20.25
C ASP A 280 -6.47 22.12 18.73
N TYR A 281 -6.27 23.21 17.97
CA TYR A 281 -6.47 23.23 16.52
C TYR A 281 -5.42 22.44 15.74
N LEU A 282 -4.12 22.58 16.09
CA LEU A 282 -3.08 21.75 15.47
C LEU A 282 -3.23 20.29 15.87
N GLN A 283 -3.59 20.02 17.12
CA GLN A 283 -3.89 18.66 17.58
C GLN A 283 -5.11 18.12 16.85
N ASP A 284 -6.13 18.92 16.59
CA ASP A 284 -7.30 18.54 15.81
C ASP A 284 -6.92 18.18 14.36
N ILE A 285 -6.10 18.99 13.68
CA ILE A 285 -5.53 18.64 12.37
C ILE A 285 -4.77 17.31 12.43
N GLU A 286 -3.90 17.14 13.44
CA GLU A 286 -3.13 15.90 13.60
C GLU A 286 -4.03 14.69 13.89
N GLN A 287 -5.13 14.86 14.62
CA GLN A 287 -6.11 13.79 14.89
C GLN A 287 -6.94 13.49 13.64
N GLN A 288 -7.38 14.50 12.89
CA GLN A 288 -8.12 14.30 11.64
C GLN A 288 -7.24 13.60 10.58
N LEU A 289 -5.98 14.00 10.42
CA LEU A 289 -5.02 13.28 9.57
C LEU A 289 -4.85 11.84 10.02
N GLY A 290 -4.71 11.61 11.32
CA GLY A 290 -4.63 10.26 11.87
C GLY A 290 -5.88 9.43 11.61
N SER A 291 -7.05 10.04 11.78
CA SER A 291 -8.33 9.40 11.54
C SER A 291 -8.55 9.03 10.07
N LEU A 292 -8.06 9.84 9.13
CA LEU A 292 -8.06 9.53 7.70
C LEU A 292 -7.10 8.38 7.39
N ILE A 293 -5.84 8.47 7.85
CA ILE A 293 -4.82 7.43 7.60
C ILE A 293 -5.22 6.09 8.24
N LEU A 294 -5.71 6.08 9.49
CA LEU A 294 -6.16 4.86 10.15
C LEU A 294 -7.36 4.20 9.44
N ALA A 295 -8.12 4.93 8.62
CA ALA A 295 -9.21 4.35 7.85
C ALA A 295 -8.70 3.50 6.66
N THR A 296 -7.44 3.67 6.23
CA THR A 296 -6.86 2.85 5.14
C THR A 296 -6.49 1.45 5.60
N ASP A 297 -6.51 1.16 6.91
CA ASP A 297 -6.34 -0.21 7.44
C ASP A 297 -7.38 -1.14 6.79
N ILE A 298 -6.89 -2.01 5.91
CA ILE A 298 -7.74 -2.87 5.10
C ILE A 298 -8.44 -3.93 5.94
N SER A 299 -7.87 -4.31 7.09
CA SER A 299 -8.49 -5.27 8.02
C SER A 299 -9.79 -4.74 8.62
N ARG A 300 -9.96 -3.40 8.63
CA ARG A 300 -11.15 -2.70 9.13
C ARG A 300 -12.11 -2.28 8.03
N GLN A 301 -11.89 -2.69 6.77
CA GLN A 301 -12.76 -2.27 5.66
C GLN A 301 -14.25 -2.56 5.90
N ASN A 302 -14.58 -3.73 6.46
CA ASN A 302 -15.97 -4.11 6.71
C ASN A 302 -16.67 -3.16 7.70
N GLU A 303 -15.96 -2.62 8.68
CA GLU A 303 -16.48 -1.62 9.62
C GLU A 303 -16.96 -0.38 8.87
N PHE A 304 -16.08 0.22 8.06
CA PHE A 304 -16.38 1.41 7.27
C PHE A 304 -17.45 1.16 6.21
N LEU A 305 -17.42 0.01 5.55
CA LEU A 305 -18.37 -0.34 4.49
C LEU A 305 -19.79 -0.52 5.03
N LEU A 306 -19.94 -1.15 6.20
CA LEU A 306 -21.23 -1.33 6.85
C LEU A 306 -21.82 0.02 7.27
N THR A 307 -21.03 0.86 7.95
CA THR A 307 -21.47 2.21 8.34
C THR A 307 -21.85 3.05 7.11
N PHE A 308 -21.09 2.94 6.02
CA PHE A 308 -21.41 3.67 4.79
C PHE A 308 -22.73 3.19 4.18
N ARG A 309 -22.94 1.87 4.10
CA ARG A 309 -24.19 1.29 3.61
C ARG A 309 -25.38 1.71 4.47
N GLU A 310 -25.25 1.65 5.79
CA GLU A 310 -26.29 2.09 6.73
C GLU A 310 -26.67 3.56 6.48
N HIS A 311 -25.68 4.45 6.32
CA HIS A 311 -25.96 5.85 6.00
C HIS A 311 -26.69 6.05 4.66
N LEU A 312 -26.34 5.24 3.65
CA LEU A 312 -27.00 5.30 2.34
C LEU A 312 -28.42 4.73 2.36
N GLU A 313 -28.67 3.69 3.15
CA GLU A 313 -29.98 3.07 3.31
C GLU A 313 -30.93 3.95 4.14
N ASN A 314 -30.43 4.54 5.24
CA ASN A 314 -31.19 5.44 6.09
C ASN A 314 -31.37 6.84 5.49
N GLN A 315 -30.59 7.18 4.45
CA GLN A 315 -30.58 8.50 3.81
C GLN A 315 -30.28 9.65 4.80
N ASP A 316 -29.45 9.40 5.80
CA ASP A 316 -29.11 10.35 6.88
C ASP A 316 -27.74 11.02 6.70
N LEU A 317 -27.06 10.78 5.57
CA LEU A 317 -25.77 11.38 5.24
C LEU A 317 -25.90 12.88 4.91
N ASP A 318 -25.82 13.71 5.95
CA ASP A 318 -25.80 15.18 5.87
C ASP A 318 -24.38 15.75 5.76
N LEU A 319 -23.96 16.16 4.56
CA LEU A 319 -22.64 16.75 4.31
C LEU A 319 -22.45 18.18 4.83
N THR A 320 -23.49 18.81 5.38
CA THR A 320 -23.31 20.08 6.11
C THR A 320 -22.62 19.84 7.46
N LEU A 321 -22.71 18.62 8.00
CA LEU A 321 -22.04 18.20 9.23
C LEU A 321 -20.58 17.82 8.97
N ALA A 322 -19.66 18.39 9.76
CA ALA A 322 -18.23 18.12 9.65
C ALA A 322 -17.88 16.63 9.86
N SER A 323 -18.59 15.94 10.77
CA SER A 323 -18.40 14.50 11.02
C SER A 323 -18.73 13.65 9.79
N HIS A 324 -19.81 13.96 9.07
CA HIS A 324 -20.19 13.23 7.86
C HIS A 324 -19.26 13.56 6.69
N ARG A 325 -18.81 14.82 6.55
CA ARG A 325 -17.77 15.15 5.56
C ARG A 325 -16.48 14.39 5.84
N HIS A 326 -16.03 14.37 7.10
CA HIS A 326 -14.84 13.64 7.50
C HIS A 326 -14.97 12.14 7.24
N PHE A 327 -16.12 11.53 7.58
CA PHE A 327 -16.40 10.15 7.24
C PHE A 327 -16.34 9.90 5.73
N MET A 328 -16.92 10.78 4.92
CA MET A 328 -16.84 10.65 3.47
C MET A 328 -15.43 10.84 2.91
N LEU A 329 -14.58 11.65 3.56
CA LEU A 329 -13.16 11.73 3.22
C LEU A 329 -12.42 10.42 3.56
N GLN A 330 -12.78 9.74 4.66
CA GLN A 330 -12.25 8.42 4.97
C GLN A 330 -12.64 7.41 3.87
N ILE A 331 -13.93 7.38 3.48
CA ILE A 331 -14.39 6.52 2.38
C ILE A 331 -13.68 6.86 1.07
N ALA A 332 -13.55 8.14 0.72
CA ALA A 332 -12.86 8.58 -0.50
C ALA A 332 -11.38 8.18 -0.51
N LEU A 333 -10.68 8.31 0.63
CA LEU A 333 -9.29 7.89 0.76
C LEU A 333 -9.15 6.36 0.65
N LYS A 334 -10.06 5.60 1.26
CA LYS A 334 -10.12 4.14 1.07
C LYS A 334 -10.33 3.76 -0.40
N CYS A 335 -11.26 4.43 -1.08
CA CYS A 335 -11.44 4.24 -2.53
C CYS A 335 -10.14 4.53 -3.27
N ALA A 336 -9.44 5.62 -2.94
CA ALA A 336 -8.23 6.06 -3.64
C ALA A 336 -7.09 5.06 -3.48
N ASP A 337 -6.92 4.54 -2.26
CA ASP A 337 -5.90 3.55 -1.92
C ASP A 337 -6.06 2.23 -2.70
N VAL A 338 -7.31 1.76 -2.88
CA VAL A 338 -7.59 0.50 -3.60
C VAL A 338 -8.10 0.70 -5.03
N CYS A 339 -7.90 1.87 -5.64
CA CYS A 339 -8.48 2.19 -6.95
C CYS A 339 -7.72 1.63 -8.15
N ASN A 340 -6.57 0.96 -7.99
CA ASN A 340 -5.77 0.56 -9.17
C ASN A 340 -6.56 -0.33 -10.14
N PRO A 341 -7.40 -1.30 -9.71
CA PRO A 341 -8.24 -2.08 -10.61
C PRO A 341 -9.33 -1.27 -11.34
N CYS A 342 -9.63 -0.06 -10.89
CA CYS A 342 -10.56 0.89 -11.51
C CYS A 342 -9.89 1.79 -12.57
N ARG A 343 -8.55 1.71 -12.74
CA ARG A 343 -7.81 2.42 -13.80
C ARG A 343 -7.91 1.66 -15.13
N ASP A 344 -7.48 2.30 -16.23
CA ASP A 344 -7.29 1.60 -17.51
C ASP A 344 -6.35 0.39 -17.30
N TRP A 345 -6.52 -0.64 -18.13
CA TRP A 345 -5.84 -1.91 -18.02
C TRP A 345 -4.32 -1.76 -17.87
N GLU A 346 -3.65 -0.89 -18.62
CA GLU A 346 -2.17 -0.85 -18.53
C GLU A 346 -1.64 -0.22 -17.24
N LEU A 347 -2.41 0.69 -16.62
CA LEU A 347 -2.09 1.18 -15.29
C LEU A 347 -2.44 0.14 -14.23
N SER A 348 -3.64 -0.46 -14.33
CA SER A 348 -4.07 -1.53 -13.42
C SER A 348 -3.09 -2.69 -13.41
N LYS A 349 -2.64 -3.14 -14.58
CA LYS A 349 -1.70 -4.26 -14.73
C LYS A 349 -0.36 -3.96 -14.07
N GLN A 350 0.24 -2.79 -14.32
CA GLN A 350 1.51 -2.40 -13.70
C GLN A 350 1.40 -2.38 -12.17
N TRP A 351 0.31 -1.86 -11.63
CA TRP A 351 0.07 -1.88 -10.19
C TRP A 351 -0.13 -3.30 -9.63
N SER A 352 -0.91 -4.13 -10.32
CA SER A 352 -1.10 -5.54 -9.95
C SER A 352 0.21 -6.32 -9.91
N GLU A 353 1.10 -6.11 -10.88
CA GLU A 353 2.40 -6.78 -10.94
C GLU A 353 3.32 -6.31 -9.79
N ARG A 354 3.36 -4.99 -9.53
CA ARG A 354 4.15 -4.40 -8.43
C ARG A 354 3.70 -4.87 -7.06
N VAL A 355 2.39 -4.86 -6.77
CA VAL A 355 1.88 -5.29 -5.46
C VAL A 355 2.16 -6.77 -5.22
N CYS A 356 2.02 -7.62 -6.25
CA CYS A 356 2.34 -9.04 -6.13
C CYS A 356 3.85 -9.26 -5.98
N GLU A 357 4.70 -8.50 -6.69
CA GLU A 357 6.15 -8.55 -6.49
C GLU A 357 6.52 -8.25 -5.04
N GLU A 358 5.89 -7.26 -4.42
CA GLU A 358 6.14 -6.93 -3.02
C GLU A 358 5.67 -8.03 -2.06
N PHE A 359 4.50 -8.63 -2.30
CA PHE A 359 4.03 -9.79 -1.53
C PHE A 359 4.99 -10.99 -1.65
N TYR A 360 5.46 -11.29 -2.85
CA TYR A 360 6.39 -12.40 -3.07
C TYR A 360 7.75 -12.14 -2.40
N ARG A 361 8.25 -10.89 -2.42
CA ARG A 361 9.45 -10.53 -1.65
C ARG A 361 9.29 -10.77 -0.15
N GLN A 362 8.11 -10.51 0.41
CA GLN A 362 7.83 -10.86 1.80
C GLN A 362 7.88 -12.39 2.00
N GLY A 363 7.22 -13.16 1.12
CA GLY A 363 7.19 -14.62 1.22
C GLY A 363 8.57 -15.27 1.08
N ASP A 364 9.44 -14.72 0.24
CA ASP A 364 10.84 -15.15 0.12
C ASP A 364 11.61 -14.96 1.44
N VAL A 365 11.38 -13.83 2.11
CA VAL A 365 11.95 -13.56 3.44
C VAL A 365 11.39 -14.54 4.47
N GLU A 366 10.07 -14.77 4.47
CA GLU A 366 9.43 -15.72 5.38
C GLU A 366 9.99 -17.13 5.20
N LYS A 367 10.07 -17.62 3.95
CA LYS A 367 10.65 -18.91 3.60
C LYS A 367 12.12 -19.01 4.03
N LYS A 368 12.92 -17.97 3.79
CA LYS A 368 14.35 -17.93 4.14
C LYS A 368 14.58 -18.03 5.65
N PHE A 369 13.69 -17.47 6.45
CA PHE A 369 13.78 -17.51 7.92
C PHE A 369 12.88 -18.59 8.55
N GLU A 370 12.43 -19.56 7.75
CA GLU A 370 11.61 -20.69 8.21
C GLU A 370 10.34 -20.25 8.95
N LEU A 371 9.77 -19.12 8.54
CA LEU A 371 8.46 -18.63 9.00
C LEU A 371 7.36 -19.21 8.10
N GLU A 372 6.17 -19.36 8.67
CA GLU A 372 4.97 -19.63 7.88
C GLU A 372 4.79 -18.52 6.84
N ILE A 373 4.74 -18.90 5.57
CA ILE A 373 4.54 -17.97 4.45
C ILE A 373 3.12 -17.42 4.54
N SER A 374 3.00 -16.10 4.54
CA SER A 374 1.72 -15.42 4.63
C SER A 374 0.85 -15.69 3.39
N PRO A 375 -0.49 -15.70 3.54
CA PRO A 375 -1.38 -15.80 2.39
C PRO A 375 -1.02 -14.78 1.30
N LEU A 376 -1.16 -15.17 0.02
CA LEU A 376 -0.85 -14.37 -1.17
C LEU A 376 0.64 -14.06 -1.40
N CYS A 377 1.53 -14.48 -0.49
CA CYS A 377 2.96 -14.19 -0.53
C CYS A 377 3.78 -15.33 -1.15
N ASN A 378 3.16 -16.40 -1.67
CA ASN A 378 3.89 -17.55 -2.20
C ASN A 378 3.81 -17.63 -3.73
N GLN A 379 4.83 -17.15 -4.43
CA GLN A 379 4.87 -17.18 -5.90
C GLN A 379 4.78 -18.60 -6.51
N GLN A 380 5.04 -19.66 -5.74
CA GLN A 380 4.94 -21.05 -6.23
C GLN A 380 3.50 -21.56 -6.29
N THR A 381 2.59 -20.98 -5.48
CA THR A 381 1.19 -21.42 -5.37
C THR A 381 0.19 -20.34 -5.74
N ASP A 382 0.60 -19.07 -5.63
CA ASP A 382 -0.19 -17.91 -5.96
C ASP A 382 0.13 -17.40 -7.36
N SER A 383 -0.85 -16.78 -8.02
CA SER A 383 -0.64 -16.11 -9.30
C SER A 383 -1.28 -14.74 -9.32
N VAL A 384 -0.67 -13.79 -10.05
CA VAL A 384 -1.21 -12.43 -10.20
C VAL A 384 -2.69 -12.47 -10.63
N PRO A 385 -3.11 -13.25 -11.64
CA PRO A 385 -4.53 -13.32 -12.01
C PRO A 385 -5.44 -13.79 -10.87
N ALA A 386 -5.02 -14.80 -10.09
CA ALA A 386 -5.84 -15.32 -8.99
C ALA A 386 -5.97 -14.29 -7.85
N ILE A 387 -4.85 -13.67 -7.44
CA ILE A 387 -4.82 -12.61 -6.43
C ILE A 387 -5.73 -11.46 -6.84
N GLN A 388 -5.59 -10.97 -8.08
CA GLN A 388 -6.35 -9.81 -8.56
C GLN A 388 -7.85 -10.12 -8.72
N THR A 389 -8.23 -11.30 -9.21
CA THR A 389 -9.66 -11.69 -9.27
C THR A 389 -10.27 -11.74 -7.86
N GLY A 390 -9.55 -12.27 -6.86
CA GLY A 390 -10.00 -12.30 -5.47
C GLY A 390 -10.11 -10.90 -4.87
N PHE A 391 -9.05 -10.10 -4.96
CA PHE A 391 -9.00 -8.73 -4.46
C PHE A 391 -10.13 -7.87 -5.04
N ILE A 392 -10.35 -7.92 -6.36
CA ILE A 392 -11.44 -7.18 -6.99
C ILE A 392 -12.80 -7.62 -6.43
N SER A 393 -13.04 -8.94 -6.32
CA SER A 393 -14.36 -9.46 -5.94
C SER A 393 -14.73 -9.18 -4.48
N TYR A 394 -13.75 -9.24 -3.57
CA TYR A 394 -14.02 -9.21 -2.13
C TYR A 394 -13.68 -7.88 -1.47
N ILE A 395 -12.82 -7.08 -2.08
CA ILE A 395 -12.38 -5.80 -1.52
C ILE A 395 -12.88 -4.63 -2.35
N VAL A 396 -12.57 -4.61 -3.65
CA VAL A 396 -12.79 -3.42 -4.49
C VAL A 396 -14.25 -3.27 -4.91
N GLU A 397 -14.88 -4.31 -5.47
CA GLU A 397 -16.27 -4.25 -5.94
C GLU A 397 -17.25 -3.77 -4.85
N PRO A 398 -17.27 -4.35 -3.62
CA PRO A 398 -18.21 -3.91 -2.60
C PRO A 398 -18.08 -2.44 -2.22
N LEU A 399 -16.85 -1.92 -2.14
CA LEU A 399 -16.59 -0.51 -1.81
C LEU A 399 -17.04 0.42 -2.95
N PHE A 400 -16.68 0.07 -4.19
CA PHE A 400 -17.00 0.90 -5.35
C PHE A 400 -18.49 0.84 -5.75
N GLU A 401 -19.22 -0.21 -5.39
CA GLU A 401 -20.67 -0.27 -5.51
C GLU A 401 -21.37 0.76 -4.61
N GLU A 402 -20.98 0.83 -3.33
CA GLU A 402 -21.54 1.84 -2.40
C GLU A 402 -21.08 3.26 -2.78
N TRP A 403 -19.82 3.42 -3.21
CA TRP A 403 -19.32 4.71 -3.70
C TRP A 403 -20.09 5.18 -4.94
N GLN A 404 -20.38 4.27 -5.87
CA GLN A 404 -21.21 4.57 -7.03
C GLN A 404 -22.61 4.99 -6.59
N ARG A 405 -23.26 4.27 -5.66
CA ARG A 405 -24.57 4.64 -5.11
C ARG A 405 -24.58 6.05 -4.54
N PHE A 406 -23.54 6.43 -3.78
CA PHE A 406 -23.39 7.77 -3.24
C PHE A 406 -23.20 8.83 -4.33
N THR A 407 -22.38 8.57 -5.34
CA THR A 407 -22.00 9.59 -6.34
C THR A 407 -22.95 9.69 -7.55
N GLN A 408 -24.01 8.89 -7.63
CA GLN A 408 -24.95 8.94 -8.77
C GLN A 408 -25.57 10.35 -8.95
N PRO A 409 -25.64 10.87 -10.19
CA PRO A 409 -25.13 10.33 -11.46
C PRO A 409 -23.71 10.82 -11.80
N SER A 410 -22.66 10.10 -11.35
CA SER A 410 -21.26 10.42 -11.68
C SER A 410 -20.75 9.62 -12.89
N LEU A 411 -20.20 10.33 -13.87
CA LEU A 411 -19.48 9.75 -15.00
C LEU A 411 -18.17 9.08 -14.57
N LEU A 412 -17.50 9.62 -13.54
CA LEU A 412 -16.27 9.04 -13.01
C LEU A 412 -16.57 7.67 -12.40
N SER A 413 -17.60 7.56 -11.56
CA SER A 413 -18.01 6.27 -10.98
C SER A 413 -18.43 5.23 -12.02
N GLN A 414 -19.10 5.65 -13.10
CA GLN A 414 -19.40 4.76 -14.23
C GLN A 414 -18.13 4.29 -14.96
N THR A 415 -17.15 5.19 -15.12
CA THR A 415 -15.86 4.89 -15.75
C THR A 415 -15.07 3.89 -14.91
N MET A 416 -14.95 4.13 -13.60
CA MET A 416 -14.25 3.27 -12.64
C MET A 416 -14.85 1.87 -12.60
N THR A 417 -16.17 1.76 -12.44
CA THR A 417 -16.86 0.47 -12.43
C THR A 417 -16.80 -0.24 -13.78
N GLY A 418 -16.78 0.50 -14.88
CA GLY A 418 -16.54 -0.03 -16.22
C GLY A 418 -15.15 -0.66 -16.37
N HIS A 419 -14.10 0.03 -15.93
CA HIS A 419 -12.74 -0.51 -15.91
C HIS A 419 -12.62 -1.71 -14.97
N LEU A 420 -13.16 -1.62 -13.76
CA LEU A 420 -13.14 -2.70 -12.77
C LEU A 420 -13.68 -4.02 -13.34
N LYS A 421 -14.85 -3.96 -13.99
CA LYS A 421 -15.47 -5.13 -14.65
C LYS A 421 -14.62 -5.67 -15.80
N LYS A 422 -14.07 -4.78 -16.65
CA LYS A 422 -13.20 -5.17 -17.78
C LYS A 422 -11.90 -5.83 -17.30
N ASN A 423 -11.25 -5.24 -16.30
CA ASN A 423 -9.98 -5.71 -15.75
C ASN A 423 -10.17 -7.04 -15.02
N LYS A 424 -11.23 -7.19 -14.21
CA LYS A 424 -11.61 -8.47 -13.61
C LYS A 424 -11.82 -9.56 -14.65
N ALA A 425 -12.58 -9.27 -15.71
CA ALA A 425 -12.83 -10.23 -16.78
C ALA A 425 -11.53 -10.64 -17.48
N ARG A 426 -10.60 -9.70 -17.69
CA ARG A 426 -9.29 -9.99 -18.30
C ARG A 426 -8.41 -10.84 -17.39
N TRP A 427 -8.33 -10.55 -16.10
CA TRP A 427 -7.62 -11.40 -15.13
C TRP A 427 -8.22 -12.80 -15.06
N SER A 428 -9.55 -12.93 -15.01
CA SER A 428 -10.20 -14.25 -15.04
C SER A 428 -9.84 -15.06 -16.28
N ARG A 429 -9.79 -14.44 -17.47
CA ARG A 429 -9.35 -15.13 -18.70
C ARG A 429 -7.88 -15.58 -18.63
N LEU A 430 -6.99 -14.72 -18.12
CA LEU A 430 -5.57 -15.05 -17.95
C LEU A 430 -5.38 -16.21 -16.96
N ARG A 431 -6.19 -16.26 -15.90
CA ARG A 431 -6.20 -17.38 -14.94
C ARG A 431 -6.59 -18.70 -15.61
N TYR A 432 -7.64 -18.72 -16.42
CA TYR A 432 -8.04 -19.93 -17.15
C TYR A 432 -6.99 -20.36 -18.18
N ALA A 433 -6.37 -19.41 -18.89
CA ALA A 433 -5.31 -19.70 -19.85
C ALA A 433 -4.10 -20.37 -19.17
N GLN A 434 -3.67 -19.87 -18.00
CA GLN A 434 -2.59 -20.49 -17.22
C GLN A 434 -2.94 -21.92 -16.82
N ALA A 435 -4.13 -22.15 -16.27
CA ALA A 435 -4.58 -23.49 -15.89
C ALA A 435 -4.62 -24.46 -17.08
N SER A 436 -4.99 -24.00 -18.28
CA SER A 436 -5.01 -24.84 -19.48
C SER A 436 -3.61 -25.23 -19.99
N VAL A 437 -2.61 -24.38 -19.78
CA VAL A 437 -1.21 -24.66 -20.16
C VAL A 437 -0.58 -25.66 -19.19
N ASP A 438 -0.85 -25.53 -17.88
CA ASP A 438 -0.33 -26.47 -16.88
C ASP A 438 -0.87 -27.89 -17.10
N VAL A 439 -2.17 -28.04 -17.44
CA VAL A 439 -2.78 -29.35 -17.75
C VAL A 439 -2.19 -30.00 -19.01
N HIS A 440 -1.82 -29.22 -20.02
CA HIS A 440 -1.17 -29.74 -21.23
C HIS A 440 0.33 -30.02 -21.07
N SER A 441 0.98 -29.43 -20.07
CA SER A 441 2.37 -29.76 -19.73
C SER A 441 2.50 -31.06 -18.94
N CYS A 442 1.55 -31.37 -18.04
CA CYS A 442 1.53 -32.63 -17.28
C CYS A 442 1.10 -33.87 -18.10
N SER A 443 0.60 -33.69 -19.33
CA SER A 443 0.14 -34.80 -20.19
C SER A 443 1.15 -35.24 -21.25
N ARG A 444 2.41 -34.77 -21.18
CA ARG A 444 3.47 -35.09 -22.15
C ARG A 444 4.62 -35.96 -21.61
N ASP A 445 4.59 -36.37 -20.33
CA ASP A 445 5.68 -37.13 -19.72
C ASP A 445 5.39 -38.63 -19.50
N ASP A 446 4.28 -39.17 -20.05
CA ASP A 446 3.99 -40.61 -20.05
C ASP A 446 4.02 -41.19 -21.48
N GLU A 447 5.20 -41.22 -22.11
CA GLU A 447 5.50 -42.24 -23.12
C GLU A 447 6.66 -43.12 -22.64
N PRO A 448 6.48 -44.44 -22.51
CA PRO A 448 7.57 -45.33 -22.13
C PRO A 448 8.48 -45.59 -23.34
N GLU A 449 9.76 -45.26 -23.19
CA GLU A 449 10.84 -45.72 -24.08
C GLU A 449 10.95 -47.25 -24.06
N GLY A 450 11.26 -47.81 -25.23
CA GLY A 450 11.08 -49.22 -25.56
C GLY A 450 12.05 -50.21 -24.94
N GLY A 451 11.65 -51.48 -25.01
CA GLY A 451 12.50 -52.65 -24.83
C GLY A 451 12.33 -53.63 -25.99
N GLU A 452 13.37 -53.80 -26.78
CA GLU A 452 13.51 -54.88 -27.77
C GLU A 452 13.63 -56.25 -27.09
N GLY A 453 13.08 -57.30 -27.71
CA GLY A 453 13.48 -58.67 -27.41
C GLY A 453 12.57 -59.78 -27.95
N GLY A 454 13.00 -60.41 -29.05
CA GLY A 454 12.91 -61.85 -29.29
C GLY A 454 11.55 -62.41 -29.75
N GLY A 455 11.50 -62.86 -31.00
CA GLY A 455 10.34 -63.58 -31.54
C GLY A 455 10.30 -65.06 -31.16
N GLU A 456 9.15 -65.68 -31.45
CA GLU A 456 9.03 -67.07 -31.88
C GLU A 456 7.71 -67.21 -32.66
N GLU A 457 7.82 -67.86 -33.82
CA GLU A 457 6.76 -68.20 -34.75
C GLU A 457 5.96 -69.40 -34.21
N GLU A 458 4.63 -69.36 -34.31
CA GLU A 458 3.82 -70.58 -34.43
C GLU A 458 2.62 -70.30 -35.36
N GLU A 459 2.67 -70.92 -36.54
CA GLU A 459 1.52 -71.17 -37.42
C GLU A 459 0.51 -72.09 -36.72
N ILE A 460 -0.79 -71.95 -37.01
CA ILE A 460 -1.62 -73.00 -37.66
C ILE A 460 -3.14 -72.68 -37.58
N GLU A 461 -3.73 -72.78 -38.78
CA GLU A 461 -5.08 -73.17 -39.22
C GLU A 461 -6.33 -72.29 -39.04
N GLU A 462 -6.81 -71.83 -40.22
CA GLU A 462 -8.20 -71.60 -40.58
C GLU A 462 -9.05 -72.89 -40.46
N GLU A 463 -10.27 -72.78 -39.94
CA GLU A 463 -11.39 -73.60 -40.45
C GLU A 463 -12.76 -72.91 -40.30
N ASN A 464 -13.60 -73.16 -41.30
CA ASN A 464 -14.87 -72.49 -41.64
C ASN A 464 -16.07 -72.78 -40.71
N ILE A 465 -16.89 -71.73 -40.48
CA ILE A 465 -18.36 -71.54 -40.69
C ILE A 465 -19.28 -72.80 -40.58
N PRO A 466 -20.43 -72.76 -39.86
CA PRO A 466 -21.66 -72.08 -40.34
C PRO A 466 -22.14 -70.87 -39.53
#